data_AF-A0A7S3JL63-F1
#
_entry.id   AF-A0A7S3JL63-F1
#
_cell.length_a   1.000
_cell.length_b   1.000
_cell.length_c   1.000
_cell.angle_alpha   90.00
_cell.angle_beta   90.00
_cell.angle_gamma   90.00
#
_symmetry.space_group_name_H-M   'P 1'
#
loop_
_entity.id
_entity.type
_entity.pdbx_description
1 polymer ?
#
loop_
_entity_poly.entity_id
_entity_poly.type
_entity_poly.pdbx_seq_one_letter_code
_entity_poly.pdbx_strand_id
1 'polypeptide(L)'
;MAYIQMALTSSNFCMSAWKAFCLILGNAGRFAVATTLGTIFIWMGKILIICSTVIICYVIITNVSSINDSLSSPYFPCILFALIAYLISSIFLSIFGFSMDVILQSFLVDETLAGEGSYGAHRPKTLDPFAKKPPSRGPNAVKRKCCCC
;
A
#
# COMPACT_ATOMS: atom_id res chain seq x y z
N MET A 1 -11.83 1.74 -0.96
CA MET A 1 -11.91 0.91 -2.19
C MET A 1 -13.23 1.02 -2.96
N ALA A 2 -14.41 1.09 -2.31
CA ALA A 2 -15.71 1.07 -3.02
C ALA A 2 -16.03 2.33 -3.87
N TYR A 3 -15.65 3.53 -3.42
CA TYR A 3 -15.95 4.77 -4.15
C TYR A 3 -15.20 4.89 -5.49
N ILE A 4 -13.94 4.44 -5.51
CA ILE A 4 -13.11 4.42 -6.73
C ILE A 4 -13.66 3.37 -7.71
N GLN A 5 -13.99 2.16 -7.23
CA GLN A 5 -14.57 1.09 -8.07
C GLN A 5 -15.91 1.49 -8.72
N MET A 6 -16.73 2.26 -8.01
CA MET A 6 -18.00 2.81 -8.54
C MET A 6 -17.77 3.87 -9.62
N ALA A 7 -16.84 4.81 -9.42
CA ALA A 7 -16.53 5.85 -10.41
C ALA A 7 -15.95 5.30 -11.72
N LEU A 8 -15.31 4.13 -11.66
CA LEU A 8 -14.78 3.41 -12.80
C LEU A 8 -15.86 2.50 -13.47
N THR A 9 -16.98 2.16 -12.84
CA THR A 9 -17.96 1.23 -13.45
C THR A 9 -19.03 1.96 -14.30
N SER A 10 -18.63 2.68 -15.36
CA SER A 10 -19.57 3.32 -16.31
C SER A 10 -19.45 2.87 -17.77
N SER A 11 -18.75 1.75 -18.00
CA SER A 11 -18.55 0.95 -19.24
C SER A 11 -17.09 0.89 -19.74
N ASN A 12 -16.68 -0.32 -20.16
CA ASN A 12 -15.36 -0.72 -20.68
C ASN A 12 -14.15 -0.80 -19.74
N PHE A 13 -14.30 -0.62 -18.42
CA PHE A 13 -13.18 -0.79 -17.47
C PHE A 13 -12.57 -2.18 -17.39
N CYS A 14 -13.37 -3.23 -17.52
CA CYS A 14 -12.89 -4.62 -17.40
C CYS A 14 -11.85 -4.96 -18.48
N MET A 15 -12.02 -4.42 -19.71
CA MET A 15 -11.12 -4.70 -20.82
C MET A 15 -9.79 -3.92 -20.70
N SER A 16 -9.85 -2.68 -20.22
CA SER A 16 -8.69 -1.83 -19.92
C SER A 16 -7.91 -2.37 -18.72
N ALA A 17 -8.63 -2.76 -17.66
CA ALA A 17 -8.08 -3.42 -16.48
C ALA A 17 -7.46 -4.77 -16.83
N TRP A 18 -8.07 -5.56 -17.72
CA TRP A 18 -7.53 -6.84 -18.18
C TRP A 18 -6.23 -6.67 -18.96
N LYS A 19 -6.13 -5.65 -19.82
CA LYS A 19 -4.89 -5.33 -20.55
C LYS A 19 -3.78 -4.85 -19.63
N ALA A 20 -4.09 -4.00 -18.65
CA ALA A 20 -3.12 -3.57 -17.64
C ALA A 20 -2.72 -4.72 -16.71
N PHE A 21 -3.65 -5.59 -16.34
CA PHE A 21 -3.38 -6.80 -15.58
C PHE A 21 -2.46 -7.75 -16.36
N CYS A 22 -2.64 -7.90 -17.67
CA CYS A 22 -1.70 -8.65 -18.54
C CYS A 22 -0.31 -7.98 -18.64
N LEU A 23 -0.25 -6.65 -18.65
CA LEU A 23 1.01 -5.87 -18.67
C LEU A 23 1.76 -6.01 -17.34
N ILE A 24 1.02 -5.95 -16.23
CA ILE A 24 1.49 -6.26 -14.89
C ILE A 24 1.91 -7.73 -14.81
N LEU A 25 1.19 -8.69 -15.42
CA LEU A 25 1.58 -10.10 -15.47
C LEU A 25 2.93 -10.33 -16.17
N GLY A 26 3.24 -9.54 -17.19
CA GLY A 26 4.55 -9.55 -17.85
C GLY A 26 5.71 -9.13 -16.93
N ASN A 27 5.42 -8.37 -15.88
CA ASN A 27 6.35 -7.96 -14.82
C ASN A 27 5.82 -8.32 -13.41
N ALA A 28 4.98 -9.36 -13.28
CA ALA A 28 4.17 -9.59 -12.08
C ALA A 28 5.04 -9.86 -10.86
N GLY A 29 6.26 -10.36 -11.09
CA GLY A 29 7.29 -10.48 -10.08
C GLY A 29 7.53 -9.15 -9.34
N ARG A 30 7.59 -8.00 -10.03
CA ARG A 30 7.84 -6.70 -9.37
C ARG A 30 6.68 -6.25 -8.49
N PHE A 31 5.44 -6.45 -8.96
CA PHE A 31 4.25 -6.14 -8.18
C PHE A 31 4.11 -7.07 -6.97
N ALA A 32 4.26 -8.38 -7.20
CA ALA A 32 4.23 -9.37 -6.13
C ALA A 32 5.32 -9.12 -5.09
N VAL A 33 6.53 -8.76 -5.51
CA VAL A 33 7.62 -8.36 -4.62
C VAL A 33 7.23 -7.12 -3.82
N ALA A 34 6.63 -6.08 -4.43
CA ALA A 34 6.21 -4.88 -3.72
C ALA A 34 5.13 -5.16 -2.66
N THR A 35 4.09 -5.94 -2.99
CA THR A 35 3.05 -6.34 -2.05
C THR A 35 3.62 -7.20 -0.92
N THR A 36 4.50 -8.14 -1.25
CA THR A 36 5.16 -9.03 -0.28
C THR A 36 6.04 -8.23 0.68
N LEU A 37 6.82 -7.26 0.16
CA LEU A 37 7.62 -6.35 0.98
C LEU A 37 6.74 -5.54 1.94
N GLY A 38 5.58 -5.06 1.49
CA GLY A 38 4.60 -4.39 2.33
C GLY A 38 4.16 -5.26 3.52
N THR A 39 3.85 -6.54 3.27
CA THR A 39 3.50 -7.49 4.34
C THR A 39 4.67 -7.77 5.29
N ILE A 40 5.89 -7.89 4.78
CA ILE A 40 7.10 -8.10 5.59
C ILE A 40 7.35 -6.90 6.50
N PHE A 41 7.26 -5.67 5.98
CA PHE A 41 7.46 -4.46 6.78
C PHE A 41 6.39 -4.30 7.85
N ILE A 42 5.15 -4.68 7.56
CA ILE A 42 4.09 -4.71 8.57
C ILE A 42 4.43 -5.72 9.68
N TRP A 43 4.87 -6.91 9.32
CA TRP A 43 5.23 -7.90 10.33
C TRP A 43 6.42 -7.45 11.20
N MET A 44 7.47 -6.93 10.55
CA MET A 44 8.66 -6.40 11.21
C MET A 44 8.35 -5.21 12.11
N GLY A 45 7.56 -4.24 11.63
CA GLY A 45 7.21 -3.05 12.40
C GLY A 45 6.43 -3.39 13.67
N LYS A 46 5.58 -4.43 13.62
CA LYS A 46 4.82 -4.89 14.78
C LYS A 46 5.74 -5.41 15.89
N ILE A 47 6.73 -6.22 15.52
CA ILE A 47 7.74 -6.74 16.45
C ILE A 47 8.59 -5.61 17.02
N LEU A 48 9.08 -4.71 16.17
CA LEU A 48 9.92 -3.59 16.59
C LEU A 48 9.22 -2.68 17.59
N ILE A 49 7.96 -2.31 17.35
CA ILE A 49 7.20 -1.43 18.25
C ILE A 49 6.96 -2.10 19.61
N ILE A 50 6.62 -3.39 19.63
CA ILE A 50 6.40 -4.12 20.89
C ILE A 50 7.72 -4.23 21.66
N CYS A 51 8.80 -4.66 21.00
CA CYS A 51 10.12 -4.79 21.62
C CYS A 51 10.65 -3.45 22.16
N SER A 52 10.60 -2.38 21.36
CA SER A 52 11.08 -1.07 21.79
C SER A 52 10.27 -0.54 22.99
N THR A 53 8.94 -0.71 22.97
CA THR A 53 8.08 -0.24 24.06
C THR A 53 8.35 -1.01 25.36
N VAL A 54 8.53 -2.33 25.29
CA VAL A 54 8.86 -3.16 26.46
C VAL A 54 10.24 -2.81 27.02
N ILE A 55 11.26 -2.61 26.16
CA ILE A 55 12.61 -2.21 26.58
C ILE A 55 12.57 -0.85 27.27
N ILE A 56 11.89 0.15 26.67
CA ILE A 56 11.76 1.48 27.25
C ILE A 56 11.05 1.40 28.61
N CYS A 57 9.96 0.63 28.70
CA CYS A 57 9.23 0.41 29.95
C CYS A 57 10.14 -0.18 31.04
N TYR A 58 10.92 -1.21 30.70
CA TYR A 58 11.85 -1.85 31.64
C TYR A 58 12.95 -0.89 32.13
N VAL A 59 13.52 -0.09 31.22
CA VAL A 59 14.54 0.91 31.54
C VAL A 59 13.97 1.99 32.47
N ILE A 60 12.75 2.47 32.21
CA ILE A 60 12.09 3.50 33.05
C ILE A 60 11.83 2.96 34.46
N ILE A 61 11.29 1.74 34.58
CA ILE A 61 11.02 1.13 35.89
C ILE A 61 12.33 0.99 36.68
N THR A 62 13.43 0.57 36.03
CA THR A 62 14.72 0.34 36.70
C THR A 62 15.44 1.64 37.10
N ASN A 63 15.31 2.73 36.33
CA ASN A 63 16.04 3.97 36.59
C ASN A 63 15.31 4.98 37.49
N VAL A 64 13.99 4.83 37.69
CA VAL A 64 13.22 5.75 38.53
C VAL A 64 12.98 5.13 39.90
N SER A 65 13.77 5.57 40.89
CA SER A 65 13.71 5.09 42.28
C SER A 65 12.33 5.22 42.92
N SER A 66 11.60 6.32 42.68
CA SER A 66 10.22 6.50 43.18
C SER A 66 9.23 5.42 42.73
N ILE A 67 9.44 4.84 41.54
CA ILE A 67 8.56 3.81 40.98
C ILE A 67 9.01 2.42 41.47
N ASN A 68 10.32 2.21 41.61
CA ASN A 68 10.90 0.97 42.11
C ASN A 68 10.50 0.69 43.57
N ASP A 69 10.51 1.71 44.43
CA ASP A 69 10.13 1.56 45.86
C ASP A 69 8.62 1.28 46.05
N SER A 70 7.78 1.68 45.11
CA SER A 70 6.32 1.51 45.19
C SER A 70 5.80 0.24 44.50
N LEU A 71 6.57 -0.36 43.59
CA LEU A 71 6.15 -1.53 42.82
C LEU A 71 6.89 -2.79 43.25
N SER A 72 6.20 -3.64 44.02
CA SER A 72 6.72 -4.94 44.46
C SER A 72 6.90 -5.97 43.31
N SER A 73 6.30 -5.73 42.14
CA SER A 73 6.46 -6.60 40.96
C SER A 73 6.50 -5.80 39.65
N PRO A 74 7.66 -5.74 38.95
CA PRO A 74 7.82 -4.99 37.70
C PRO A 74 7.12 -5.64 36.50
N TYR A 75 6.63 -6.87 36.65
CA TYR A 75 6.02 -7.63 35.55
C TYR A 75 4.63 -7.13 35.17
N PHE A 76 3.83 -6.69 36.15
CA PHE A 76 2.47 -6.21 35.92
C PHE A 76 2.40 -4.97 34.99
N PRO A 77 3.16 -3.88 35.24
CA PRO A 77 3.16 -2.74 34.33
C PRO A 77 3.73 -3.11 32.95
N CYS A 78 4.78 -3.94 32.88
CA CYS A 78 5.34 -4.37 31.59
C CYS A 78 4.31 -5.10 30.71
N ILE A 79 3.46 -5.96 31.29
CA ILE A 79 2.39 -6.64 30.56
C ILE A 79 1.33 -5.64 30.07
N LEU A 80 0.95 -4.67 30.90
CA LEU A 80 -0.01 -3.63 30.50
C LEU A 80 0.51 -2.77 29.35
N PHE A 81 1.77 -2.33 29.42
CA PHE A 81 2.41 -1.58 28.35
C PHE A 81 2.58 -2.42 27.07
N ALA A 82 2.89 -3.71 27.19
CA ALA A 82 2.95 -4.62 26.04
C ALA A 82 1.58 -4.75 25.34
N LEU A 83 0.49 -4.83 26.12
CA LEU A 83 -0.88 -4.90 25.57
C LEU A 83 -1.27 -3.61 24.85
N ILE A 84 -0.96 -2.44 25.43
CA ILE A 84 -1.21 -1.14 24.79
C ILE A 84 -0.37 -1.00 23.51
N ALA A 85 0.91 -1.36 23.56
CA ALA A 85 1.80 -1.34 22.40
C ALA A 85 1.31 -2.26 21.27
N TYR A 86 0.77 -3.43 21.61
CA TYR A 86 0.16 -4.34 20.65
C TYR A 86 -1.05 -3.71 19.94
N LEU A 87 -1.93 -3.02 20.69
CA LEU A 87 -3.08 -2.34 20.11
C LEU A 87 -2.67 -1.20 19.18
N ILE A 88 -1.76 -0.34 19.63
CA ILE A 88 -1.27 0.80 18.86
C ILE A 88 -0.57 0.33 17.58
N SER A 89 0.34 -0.65 17.70
CA SER A 89 1.02 -1.21 16.53
C SER A 89 0.04 -1.85 15.57
N SER A 90 -0.98 -2.58 16.06
CA SER A 90 -1.99 -3.19 15.18
C SER A 90 -2.79 -2.16 14.39
N ILE A 91 -3.20 -1.05 15.03
CA ILE A 91 -3.98 0.00 14.36
C ILE A 91 -3.11 0.76 13.34
N PHE A 92 -1.93 1.21 13.77
CA PHE A 92 -1.04 2.00 12.92
C PHE A 92 -0.57 1.21 11.70
N LEU A 93 -0.17 -0.04 11.89
CA LEU A 93 0.31 -0.86 10.79
C LEU A 93 -0.81 -1.35 9.86
N SER A 94 -2.04 -1.46 10.36
CA SER A 94 -3.21 -1.71 9.52
C SER A 94 -3.45 -0.56 8.55
N ILE A 95 -3.37 0.69 9.03
CA ILE A 95 -3.48 1.88 8.18
C ILE A 95 -2.34 1.91 7.16
N PHE A 96 -1.11 1.59 7.57
CA PHE A 96 0.02 1.52 6.66
C PHE A 96 -0.18 0.50 5.53
N GLY A 97 -0.69 -0.71 5.85
CA GLY A 97 -1.04 -1.70 4.85
C GLY A 97 -2.11 -1.22 3.88
N PHE A 98 -3.16 -0.60 4.41
CA PHE A 98 -4.20 0.01 3.58
C PHE A 98 -3.66 1.10 2.64
N SER A 99 -2.77 1.96 3.14
CA SER A 99 -2.13 2.99 2.32
C SER A 99 -1.26 2.40 1.20
N MET A 100 -0.51 1.34 1.48
CA MET A 100 0.30 0.65 0.47
C MET A 100 -0.56 0.08 -0.66
N ASP A 101 -1.69 -0.55 -0.31
CA ASP A 101 -2.63 -1.08 -1.31
C ASP A 101 -3.24 0.03 -2.17
N VAL A 102 -3.57 1.19 -1.57
CA VAL A 102 -4.10 2.35 -2.30
C VAL A 102 -3.05 2.90 -3.27
N ILE A 103 -1.79 3.04 -2.85
CA ILE A 103 -0.71 3.53 -3.73
C ILE A 103 -0.52 2.58 -4.92
N LEU A 104 -0.49 1.27 -4.66
CA LEU A 104 -0.42 0.25 -5.70
C LEU A 104 -1.61 0.33 -6.65
N GLN A 105 -2.82 0.55 -6.12
CA GLN A 105 -4.01 0.75 -6.93
C GLN A 105 -3.93 2.03 -7.77
N SER A 106 -3.46 3.14 -7.21
CA SER A 106 -3.25 4.40 -7.93
C SER A 106 -2.26 4.22 -9.08
N PHE A 107 -1.17 3.50 -8.84
CA PHE A 107 -0.18 3.17 -9.86
C PHE A 107 -0.77 2.31 -10.98
N LEU A 108 -1.56 1.28 -10.61
CA LEU A 108 -2.24 0.42 -11.57
C LEU A 108 -3.22 1.22 -12.44
N VAL A 109 -4.00 2.13 -11.85
CA VAL A 109 -4.91 3.01 -12.59
C VAL A 109 -4.14 3.94 -13.53
N ASP A 110 -3.03 4.54 -13.10
CA ASP A 110 -2.24 5.42 -13.97
C ASP A 110 -1.65 4.68 -15.18
N GLU A 111 -1.12 3.47 -14.98
CA GLU A 111 -0.66 2.60 -16.07
C GLU A 111 -1.81 2.23 -17.04
N THR A 112 -3.03 2.03 -16.54
CA THR A 112 -4.21 1.78 -17.41
C THR A 112 -4.53 2.99 -18.30
N LEU A 113 -4.50 4.19 -17.74
CA LEU A 113 -4.83 5.43 -18.45
C LEU A 113 -3.74 5.80 -19.46
N ALA A 114 -2.47 5.54 -19.12
CA ALA A 114 -1.33 5.71 -20.01
C ALA A 114 -1.44 4.85 -21.27
N GLY A 115 -1.85 3.58 -21.11
CA GLY A 115 -1.97 2.61 -22.20
C GLY A 115 -3.09 2.91 -23.18
N GLU A 116 -4.16 3.58 -22.75
CA GLU A 116 -5.31 3.89 -23.60
C GLU A 116 -5.24 5.27 -24.26
N GLY A 117 -4.20 6.07 -23.99
CA GLY A 117 -4.13 7.46 -24.44
C GLY A 117 -5.29 8.33 -23.90
N SER A 118 -6.01 7.82 -22.89
CA SER A 118 -7.25 8.36 -22.35
C SER A 118 -6.99 9.40 -21.26
N TYR A 119 -5.92 10.19 -21.42
CA TYR A 119 -5.73 11.41 -20.61
C TYR A 119 -6.69 12.54 -21.04
N GLY A 120 -7.56 12.32 -22.03
CA GLY A 120 -8.40 13.33 -22.66
C GLY A 120 -9.79 13.53 -22.05
N ALA A 121 -10.38 12.54 -21.37
CA ALA A 121 -11.79 12.61 -20.96
C ALA A 121 -12.06 13.42 -19.67
N HIS A 122 -11.08 13.52 -18.76
CA HIS A 122 -11.19 14.22 -17.47
C HIS A 122 -10.20 15.39 -17.34
N ARG A 123 -9.63 15.85 -18.45
CA ARG A 123 -8.66 16.93 -18.44
C ARG A 123 -9.37 18.28 -18.32
N PRO A 124 -8.95 19.18 -17.41
CA PRO A 124 -9.37 20.57 -17.50
C PRO A 124 -8.85 21.14 -18.81
N LYS A 125 -9.75 21.78 -19.58
CA LYS A 125 -9.49 22.34 -20.93
C LYS A 125 -8.30 23.32 -20.97
N THR A 126 -7.83 23.79 -19.82
CA THR A 126 -6.66 24.66 -19.67
C THR A 126 -5.33 23.96 -19.91
N LEU A 127 -5.29 22.62 -19.90
CA LEU A 127 -4.04 21.87 -20.12
C LEU A 127 -3.84 21.44 -21.58
N ASP A 128 -4.85 21.57 -22.44
CA ASP A 128 -4.79 21.28 -23.89
C ASP A 128 -3.54 21.80 -24.61
N PRO A 129 -3.06 23.05 -24.39
CA PRO A 129 -1.83 23.54 -25.01
C PRO A 129 -0.55 22.80 -24.56
N PHE A 130 -0.58 22.09 -23.43
CA PHE A 130 0.56 21.34 -22.90
C PHE A 130 0.43 19.82 -23.09
N ALA A 131 -0.60 19.33 -23.78
CA ALA A 131 -0.64 17.91 -24.18
C ALA A 131 0.41 17.65 -25.26
N LYS A 132 1.61 17.27 -24.84
CA LYS A 132 2.47 16.49 -25.72
C LYS A 132 1.75 15.18 -25.99
N LYS A 133 1.35 14.98 -27.25
CA LYS A 133 0.87 13.70 -27.77
C LYS A 133 1.90 12.63 -27.37
N PRO A 134 1.54 11.59 -26.59
CA PRO A 134 2.48 10.52 -26.31
C PRO A 134 2.90 9.91 -27.66
N PRO A 135 4.18 9.52 -27.81
CA PRO A 135 4.65 8.91 -29.05
C PRO A 135 3.76 7.70 -29.36
N SER A 136 3.19 7.69 -30.57
CA SER A 136 2.38 6.61 -31.09
C SER A 136 3.20 5.32 -31.14
N ARG A 137 3.22 4.56 -30.05
CA ARG A 137 3.75 3.19 -30.04
C ARG A 137 2.70 2.32 -30.75
N GLY A 138 2.94 2.12 -32.04
CA GLY A 138 1.98 1.56 -32.99
C GLY A 138 1.38 0.20 -32.58
N PRO A 139 0.22 -0.16 -33.17
CA PRO A 139 -0.64 -1.29 -32.77
C PRO A 139 -0.08 -2.71 -33.05
N ASN A 140 1.21 -2.87 -33.35
CA ASN A 140 1.74 -4.10 -33.96
C ASN A 140 2.61 -4.98 -33.06
N ALA A 141 2.67 -4.75 -31.74
CA ALA A 141 3.43 -5.61 -30.82
C ALA A 141 2.56 -6.60 -30.00
N VAL A 142 1.24 -6.39 -29.90
CA VAL A 142 0.32 -7.23 -29.10
C VAL A 142 -0.65 -8.00 -29.99
N LYS A 143 -0.20 -8.46 -31.17
CA LYS A 143 -0.98 -9.40 -32.00
C LYS A 143 -0.50 -10.85 -31.88
N ARG A 144 0.43 -11.14 -30.97
CA ARG A 144 0.93 -12.51 -30.74
C ARG A 144 0.95 -12.80 -29.25
N LYS A 145 0.04 -13.68 -28.82
CA LYS A 145 -0.03 -14.33 -27.48
C LYS A 145 -0.82 -13.65 -26.36
N CYS A 146 -2.09 -13.33 -26.62
CA CYS A 146 -3.16 -13.61 -25.64
C CYS A 146 -4.42 -13.98 -26.42
N CYS A 147 -4.40 -15.18 -27.03
CA CYS A 147 -5.62 -15.87 -27.41
C CYS A 147 -6.37 -16.22 -26.12
N CYS A 148 -7.60 -15.76 -25.99
CA CYS A 148 -8.76 -16.62 -25.78
C CYS A 148 -10.05 -15.80 -26.01
N CYS A 149 -10.80 -16.31 -26.99
CA CYS A 149 -12.15 -16.03 -27.50
C CYS A 149 -12.98 -14.91 -26.87
#